data_AF-A0A923ZHS5-F1
#
_entry.id   AF-A0A923ZHS5-F1
#
_cell.length_a   1.000
_cell.length_b   1.000
_cell.length_c   1.000
_cell.angle_alpha   90.00
_cell.angle_beta   90.00
_cell.angle_gamma   90.00
#
_symmetry.space_group_name_H-M   'P 1'
#
loop_
_entity.id
_entity.type
_entity.pdbx_description
1 polymer ?
#
loop_
_entity_poly.entity_id
_entity_poly.type
_entity_poly.pdbx_seq_one_letter_code
_entity_poly.pdbx_strand_id
1 'polypeptide(L)'
;MKSFLDQNFLLNTQTAQTLYHAFAKQMPVIDYHCHLPPAPIAADTNFENITQAWLYGDHYKWRAMRANGIDEHFITGNATDKEKFLKWAETVPYTLRNPLYHWTHLELQRYFDVHEILNENTAEKIYEECSAKLRTPEYSIKNLLRKMNVHTVCTTDDPIDSLQFHQQLKKDKFEIPILPAYRPDVAMNPDNVVNFNKYVAAVAIASNVKINNFDDYISALKNRHDYFAENGCKVSDHGLEHIYAEDYTDEEIRNIFATLQNGEEISLSQNHQFRSALLYHFAGWDFEKGWIQQYHLGAIRNNNTRLLTQLGPDTGWDSIGDFPQAKSLS
;
A
#
# COMPACT_ATOMS: atom_id res chain seq x y z
N MET A 1 38.63 -1.62 -9.56
CA MET A 1 37.19 -1.73 -9.86
C MET A 1 36.44 -1.28 -8.62
N LYS A 2 35.36 -0.47 -8.74
CA LYS A 2 34.56 -0.11 -7.55
C LYS A 2 33.83 -1.34 -7.04
N SER A 3 33.64 -1.43 -5.72
CA SER A 3 32.80 -2.49 -5.15
C SER A 3 31.34 -2.26 -5.54
N PHE A 4 30.60 -3.33 -5.81
CA PHE A 4 29.16 -3.24 -5.96
C PHE A 4 28.54 -2.71 -4.66
N LEU A 5 27.60 -1.77 -4.78
CA LEU A 5 26.98 -1.05 -3.66
C LEU A 5 27.97 -0.48 -2.63
N ASP A 6 29.06 0.14 -3.10
CA ASP A 6 29.93 0.90 -2.19
C ASP A 6 29.21 2.12 -1.58
N GLN A 7 29.87 2.78 -0.63
CA GLN A 7 29.32 3.98 0.03
C GLN A 7 28.95 5.13 -0.93
N ASN A 8 29.43 5.11 -2.16
CA ASN A 8 29.15 6.09 -3.20
C ASN A 8 28.25 5.53 -4.32
N PHE A 9 27.48 4.48 -4.03
CA PHE A 9 26.50 3.92 -4.95
C PHE A 9 25.56 5.00 -5.51
N LEU A 10 25.48 5.09 -6.83
CA LEU A 10 24.77 6.13 -7.61
C LEU A 10 25.33 7.56 -7.49
N LEU A 11 26.36 7.80 -6.66
CA LEU A 11 26.98 9.11 -6.46
C LEU A 11 28.20 9.29 -7.39
N ASN A 12 27.91 9.72 -8.62
CA ASN A 12 28.91 9.79 -9.69
C ASN A 12 29.81 11.04 -9.66
N THR A 13 29.57 12.00 -8.77
CA THR A 13 30.35 13.25 -8.68
C THR A 13 30.69 13.60 -7.22
N GLN A 14 31.74 14.41 -7.02
CA GLN A 14 32.10 14.91 -5.69
C GLN A 14 30.97 15.74 -5.06
N THR A 15 30.26 16.51 -5.88
CA THR A 15 29.08 17.27 -5.44
C THR A 15 27.99 16.35 -4.93
N ALA A 16 27.65 15.27 -5.66
CA ALA A 16 26.65 14.29 -5.23
C ALA A 16 27.07 13.59 -3.92
N GLN A 17 28.34 13.22 -3.79
CA GLN A 17 28.90 12.65 -2.57
C GLN A 17 28.78 13.60 -1.38
N THR A 18 29.10 14.88 -1.57
CA THR A 18 29.01 15.90 -0.53
C THR A 18 27.56 16.12 -0.11
N LEU A 19 26.64 16.30 -1.07
CA LEU A 19 25.22 16.50 -0.79
C LEU A 19 24.61 15.31 -0.04
N TYR A 20 24.94 14.09 -0.42
CA TYR A 20 24.41 12.90 0.24
C TYR A 20 25.03 12.69 1.63
N HIS A 21 26.36 12.60 1.72
CA HIS A 21 27.04 12.21 2.96
C HIS A 21 27.02 13.30 4.03
N ALA A 22 27.06 14.58 3.63
CA ALA A 22 27.10 15.69 4.59
C ALA A 22 25.70 16.20 4.97
N PHE A 23 24.65 15.90 4.20
CA PHE A 23 23.30 16.45 4.44
C PHE A 23 22.19 15.39 4.40
N ALA A 24 22.05 14.63 3.31
CA ALA A 24 20.86 13.78 3.13
C ALA A 24 20.86 12.53 4.02
N LYS A 25 22.01 11.87 4.18
CA LYS A 25 22.13 10.54 4.80
C LYS A 25 21.63 10.49 6.25
N GLN A 26 21.79 11.58 7.00
CA GLN A 26 21.40 11.67 8.41
C GLN A 26 19.96 12.14 8.63
N MET A 27 19.26 12.58 7.58
CA MET A 27 17.88 13.02 7.70
C MET A 27 16.98 11.84 8.06
N PRO A 28 15.96 12.04 8.90
CA PRO A 28 14.99 10.99 9.17
C PRO A 28 14.11 10.70 7.95
N VAL A 29 13.55 9.49 7.92
CA VAL A 29 12.55 9.09 6.92
C VAL A 29 11.17 9.55 7.37
N ILE A 30 10.51 10.35 6.53
CA ILE A 30 9.09 10.68 6.67
C ILE A 30 8.37 9.88 5.59
N ASP A 31 7.82 8.73 5.98
CA ASP A 31 7.11 7.82 5.07
C ASP A 31 5.63 8.18 5.03
N TYR A 32 5.30 9.25 4.31
CA TYR A 32 3.98 9.88 4.33
C TYR A 32 2.89 9.09 3.58
N HIS A 33 3.22 7.95 2.97
CA HIS A 33 2.27 7.03 2.34
C HIS A 33 2.90 5.64 2.19
N CYS A 34 2.32 4.64 2.87
CA CYS A 34 2.73 3.25 2.75
C CYS A 34 1.54 2.29 2.99
N HIS A 35 1.80 1.00 2.79
CA HIS A 35 0.84 -0.09 3.02
C HIS A 35 1.28 -1.03 4.15
N LEU A 36 2.13 -0.55 5.08
CA LEU A 36 2.51 -1.36 6.23
C LEU A 36 1.28 -1.69 7.08
N PRO A 37 1.06 -2.96 7.47
CA PRO A 37 -0.07 -3.33 8.31
C PRO A 37 0.13 -2.76 9.73
N PRO A 38 -0.85 -2.03 10.29
CA PRO A 38 -0.73 -1.45 11.64
C PRO A 38 -0.63 -2.51 12.75
N ALA A 39 -1.26 -3.67 12.59
CA ALA A 39 -1.37 -4.67 13.66
C ALA A 39 -0.01 -5.29 14.07
N PRO A 40 0.83 -5.76 13.14
CA PRO A 40 2.18 -6.23 13.48
C PRO A 40 3.07 -5.13 14.07
N ILE A 41 2.88 -3.86 13.67
CA ILE A 41 3.61 -2.74 14.28
C ILE A 41 3.17 -2.58 15.74
N ALA A 42 1.87 -2.59 16.03
CA ALA A 42 1.33 -2.48 17.39
C ALA A 42 1.82 -3.62 18.31
N ALA A 43 1.79 -4.85 17.80
CA ALA A 43 2.26 -6.05 18.48
C ALA A 43 3.79 -6.13 18.64
N ASP A 44 4.54 -5.24 17.97
CA ASP A 44 6.00 -5.27 17.90
C ASP A 44 6.54 -6.64 17.45
N THR A 45 5.92 -7.19 16.40
CA THR A 45 6.19 -8.55 15.95
C THR A 45 7.63 -8.73 15.51
N ASN A 46 8.20 -9.89 15.83
CA ASN A 46 9.40 -10.42 15.20
C ASN A 46 9.01 -11.38 14.07
N PHE A 47 9.71 -11.31 12.94
CA PHE A 47 9.55 -12.29 11.87
C PHE A 47 10.31 -13.57 12.20
N GLU A 48 9.76 -14.73 11.85
CA GLU A 48 10.40 -16.02 12.13
C GLU A 48 11.58 -16.31 11.18
N ASN A 49 11.56 -15.71 9.99
CA ASN A 49 12.58 -15.84 8.96
C ASN A 49 12.50 -14.70 7.93
N ILE A 50 13.52 -14.61 7.07
CA ILE A 50 13.61 -13.54 6.06
C ILE A 50 12.49 -13.62 5.01
N THR A 51 11.98 -14.80 4.68
CA THR A 51 10.88 -14.94 3.70
C THR A 51 9.66 -14.15 4.11
N GLN A 52 9.28 -14.21 5.38
CA GLN A 52 8.11 -13.49 5.90
C GLN A 52 8.29 -11.96 5.77
N ALA A 53 9.50 -11.48 6.00
CA ALA A 53 9.84 -10.05 5.89
C ALA A 53 10.02 -9.57 4.43
N TRP A 54 10.35 -10.48 3.50
CA TRP A 54 10.76 -10.11 2.13
C TRP A 54 9.82 -10.52 1.01
N LEU A 55 9.19 -11.68 1.13
CA LEU A 55 8.45 -12.34 0.03
C LEU A 55 6.94 -12.33 0.24
N TYR A 56 6.42 -11.80 1.34
CA TYR A 56 4.96 -11.69 1.54
C TYR A 56 4.37 -10.34 1.06
N GLY A 57 5.19 -9.52 0.41
CA GLY A 57 4.87 -8.27 -0.28
C GLY A 57 6.13 -7.70 -0.97
N ASP A 58 6.12 -6.61 -1.71
CA ASP A 58 5.00 -5.90 -2.38
C ASP A 58 4.86 -6.41 -3.82
N HIS A 59 4.68 -7.72 -4.02
CA HIS A 59 4.46 -8.41 -5.31
C HIS A 59 5.50 -8.24 -6.45
N TYR A 60 6.49 -7.34 -6.38
CA TYR A 60 7.54 -7.20 -7.40
C TYR A 60 8.39 -8.47 -7.54
N LYS A 61 8.78 -9.07 -6.40
CA LYS A 61 9.54 -10.32 -6.36
C LYS A 61 8.73 -11.47 -6.98
N TRP A 62 7.43 -11.55 -6.69
CA TRP A 62 6.52 -12.52 -7.31
C TRP A 62 6.46 -12.37 -8.83
N ARG A 63 6.30 -11.13 -9.31
CA ARG A 63 6.28 -10.84 -10.75
C ARG A 63 7.58 -11.27 -11.43
N ALA A 64 8.73 -11.00 -10.82
CA ALA A 64 10.03 -11.42 -11.34
C ALA A 64 10.19 -12.96 -11.33
N MET A 65 9.78 -13.63 -10.26
CA MET A 65 9.81 -15.10 -10.16
C MET A 65 8.92 -15.75 -11.24
N ARG A 66 7.71 -15.24 -11.46
CA ARG A 66 6.83 -15.70 -12.55
C ARG A 66 7.42 -15.47 -13.93
N ALA A 67 8.00 -14.29 -14.16
CA ALA A 67 8.69 -13.97 -15.42
C ALA A 67 9.90 -14.87 -15.66
N ASN A 68 10.54 -15.35 -14.59
CA ASN A 68 11.63 -16.31 -14.61
C ASN A 68 11.16 -17.79 -14.64
N GLY A 69 9.86 -18.04 -14.81
CA GLY A 69 9.29 -19.38 -14.95
C GLY A 69 9.21 -20.20 -13.65
N ILE A 70 9.31 -19.56 -12.48
CA ILE A 70 9.13 -20.24 -11.20
C ILE A 70 7.65 -20.62 -11.02
N ASP A 71 7.41 -21.87 -10.60
CA ASP A 71 6.08 -22.37 -10.32
C ASP A 71 5.40 -21.60 -9.18
N GLU A 72 4.11 -21.29 -9.32
CA GLU A 72 3.34 -20.51 -8.35
C GLU A 72 3.32 -21.15 -6.95
N HIS A 73 3.53 -22.48 -6.85
CA HIS A 73 3.74 -23.21 -5.61
C HIS A 73 4.83 -22.58 -4.72
N PHE A 74 5.92 -22.09 -5.32
CA PHE A 74 7.05 -21.45 -4.65
C PHE A 74 6.93 -19.93 -4.50
N ILE A 75 5.79 -19.35 -4.89
CA ILE A 75 5.54 -17.92 -4.83
C ILE A 75 4.44 -17.65 -3.80
N THR A 76 3.19 -17.90 -4.17
CA THR A 76 2.02 -17.69 -3.30
C THR A 76 1.44 -19.00 -2.76
N GLY A 77 1.88 -20.16 -3.27
CA GLY A 77 1.43 -21.47 -2.82
C GLY A 77 2.00 -21.92 -1.48
N ASN A 78 1.84 -23.21 -1.19
CA ASN A 78 2.10 -23.79 0.14
C ASN A 78 3.52 -24.37 0.33
N ALA A 79 4.49 -23.98 -0.52
CA ALA A 79 5.89 -24.30 -0.25
C ALA A 79 6.35 -23.69 1.09
N THR A 80 7.35 -24.29 1.73
CA THR A 80 7.92 -23.74 2.95
C THR A 80 8.59 -22.40 2.71
N ASP A 81 8.71 -21.58 3.75
CA ASP A 81 9.36 -20.27 3.65
C ASP A 81 10.78 -20.35 3.10
N LYS A 82 11.54 -21.38 3.51
CA LYS A 82 12.90 -21.61 3.02
C LYS A 82 12.90 -21.94 1.53
N GLU A 83 12.03 -22.84 1.07
CA GLU A 83 11.93 -23.19 -0.36
C GLU A 83 11.60 -21.96 -1.23
N LYS A 84 10.65 -21.12 -0.78
CA LYS A 84 10.32 -19.86 -1.47
C LYS A 84 11.53 -18.92 -1.56
N PHE A 85 12.29 -18.78 -0.47
CA PHE A 85 13.50 -17.96 -0.46
C PHE A 85 14.58 -18.49 -1.39
N LEU A 86 14.81 -19.81 -1.41
CA LEU A 86 15.79 -20.42 -2.31
C LEU A 86 15.41 -20.17 -3.78
N LYS A 87 14.11 -20.27 -4.12
CA LYS A 87 13.63 -19.92 -5.48
C LYS A 87 13.75 -18.44 -5.82
N TRP A 88 13.59 -17.56 -4.84
CA TRP A 88 13.92 -16.15 -5.03
C TRP A 88 15.42 -15.96 -5.30
N ALA A 89 16.29 -16.61 -4.53
CA ALA A 89 17.73 -16.51 -4.70
C ALA A 89 18.21 -17.05 -6.06
N GLU A 90 17.62 -18.13 -6.57
CA GLU A 90 17.84 -18.62 -7.95
C GLU A 90 17.42 -17.58 -9.02
N THR A 91 16.43 -16.74 -8.71
CA THR A 91 15.92 -15.71 -9.64
C THR A 91 16.78 -14.44 -9.63
N VAL A 92 17.37 -14.06 -8.48
CA VAL A 92 18.11 -12.79 -8.31
C VAL A 92 19.18 -12.55 -9.39
N PRO A 93 20.03 -13.53 -9.79
CA PRO A 93 21.02 -13.33 -10.86
C PRO A 93 20.41 -12.85 -12.20
N TYR A 94 19.17 -13.24 -12.49
CA TYR A 94 18.45 -12.87 -13.71
C TYR A 94 17.77 -11.50 -13.62
N THR A 95 17.84 -10.84 -12.45
CA THR A 95 17.29 -9.50 -12.24
C THR A 95 18.31 -8.39 -12.47
N LEU A 96 19.50 -8.68 -13.03
CA LEU A 96 20.50 -7.64 -13.32
C LEU A 96 19.89 -6.52 -14.20
N ARG A 97 20.09 -5.27 -13.79
CA ARG A 97 19.48 -4.04 -14.34
C ARG A 97 18.01 -3.81 -13.99
N ASN A 98 17.34 -4.77 -13.36
CA ASN A 98 16.08 -4.51 -12.67
C ASN A 98 16.38 -3.91 -11.28
N PRO A 99 15.58 -2.95 -10.76
CA PRO A 99 15.78 -2.39 -9.42
C PRO A 99 15.75 -3.44 -8.30
N LEU A 100 15.08 -4.59 -8.51
CA LEU A 100 15.11 -5.72 -7.58
C LEU A 100 16.54 -6.17 -7.22
N TYR A 101 17.48 -6.08 -8.16
CA TYR A 101 18.88 -6.41 -7.88
C TYR A 101 19.51 -5.40 -6.91
N HIS A 102 19.17 -4.11 -7.02
CA HIS A 102 19.66 -3.11 -6.06
C HIS A 102 18.97 -3.26 -4.70
N TRP A 103 17.64 -3.39 -4.67
CA TRP A 103 16.87 -3.49 -3.43
C TRP A 103 17.29 -4.69 -2.58
N THR A 104 17.40 -5.87 -3.19
CA THR A 104 17.88 -7.10 -2.55
C THR A 104 19.17 -6.85 -1.75
N HIS A 105 20.18 -6.27 -2.40
CA HIS A 105 21.49 -6.14 -1.77
C HIS A 105 21.58 -4.90 -0.84
N LEU A 106 20.79 -3.84 -1.09
CA LEU A 106 20.66 -2.73 -0.15
C LEU A 106 19.97 -3.15 1.15
N GLU A 107 18.93 -3.99 1.06
CA GLU A 107 18.20 -4.53 2.21
C GLU A 107 19.11 -5.46 3.03
N LEU A 108 19.83 -6.38 2.37
CA LEU A 108 20.83 -7.24 3.01
C LEU A 108 21.90 -6.43 3.74
N GLN A 109 22.46 -5.41 3.09
CA GLN A 109 23.53 -4.60 3.67
C GLN A 109 23.04 -3.76 4.86
N ARG A 110 21.91 -3.07 4.72
CA ARG A 110 21.46 -2.07 5.72
C ARG A 110 20.79 -2.70 6.94
N TYR A 111 19.97 -3.73 6.73
CA TYR A 111 19.30 -4.40 7.84
C TYR A 111 20.19 -5.47 8.45
N PHE A 112 20.91 -6.24 7.63
CA PHE A 112 21.57 -7.47 8.08
C PHE A 112 23.09 -7.41 8.04
N ASP A 113 23.72 -6.34 7.54
CA ASP A 113 25.18 -6.26 7.34
C ASP A 113 25.74 -7.41 6.49
N VAL A 114 24.92 -7.91 5.55
CA VAL A 114 25.30 -8.96 4.61
C VAL A 114 25.71 -8.28 3.29
N HIS A 115 26.97 -8.47 2.89
CA HIS A 115 27.55 -7.88 1.66
C HIS A 115 27.76 -8.91 0.53
N GLU A 116 27.40 -10.17 0.76
CA GLU A 116 27.47 -11.22 -0.26
C GLU A 116 26.37 -11.03 -1.33
N ILE A 117 26.69 -11.39 -2.57
CA ILE A 117 25.70 -11.41 -3.66
C ILE A 117 24.75 -12.59 -3.44
N LEU A 118 23.45 -12.34 -3.45
CA LEU A 118 22.44 -13.39 -3.32
C LEU A 118 22.33 -14.18 -4.64
N ASN A 119 22.57 -15.49 -4.57
CA ASN A 119 22.40 -16.46 -5.66
C ASN A 119 22.20 -17.86 -5.06
N GLU A 120 22.04 -18.90 -5.88
CA GLU A 120 21.79 -20.27 -5.39
C GLU A 120 22.86 -20.80 -4.42
N ASN A 121 24.12 -20.38 -4.55
CA ASN A 121 25.22 -20.87 -3.72
C ASN A 121 25.35 -20.14 -2.37
N THR A 122 24.85 -18.91 -2.28
CA THR A 122 24.90 -18.09 -1.05
C THR A 122 23.57 -18.11 -0.27
N ALA A 123 22.49 -18.57 -0.91
CA ALA A 123 21.13 -18.49 -0.39
C ALA A 123 20.95 -19.13 0.99
N GLU A 124 21.43 -20.36 1.20
CA GLU A 124 21.23 -21.05 2.47
C GLU A 124 21.88 -20.29 3.64
N LYS A 125 23.12 -19.87 3.47
CA LYS A 125 23.85 -19.11 4.49
C LYS A 125 23.14 -17.80 4.81
N ILE A 126 22.75 -17.05 3.79
CA ILE A 126 22.05 -15.75 3.95
C ILE A 126 20.71 -15.97 4.65
N TYR A 127 19.95 -16.99 4.27
CA TYR A 127 18.68 -17.32 4.90
C TYR A 127 18.84 -17.57 6.40
N GLU A 128 19.79 -18.42 6.80
CA GLU A 128 20.00 -18.75 8.22
C GLU A 128 20.52 -17.53 9.00
N GLU A 129 21.48 -16.77 8.46
CA GLU A 129 22.03 -15.58 9.12
C GLU A 129 20.97 -14.51 9.35
N CYS A 130 20.21 -14.14 8.31
CA CYS A 130 19.18 -13.12 8.41
C CYS A 130 18.01 -13.58 9.30
N SER A 131 17.60 -14.84 9.19
CA SER A 131 16.51 -15.38 10.01
C SER A 131 16.88 -15.45 11.49
N ALA A 132 18.13 -15.78 11.81
CA ALA A 132 18.61 -15.74 13.20
C ALA A 132 18.52 -14.32 13.78
N LYS A 133 18.89 -13.29 13.00
CA LYS A 133 18.75 -11.89 13.41
C LYS A 133 17.28 -11.50 13.61
N LEU A 134 16.38 -11.87 12.71
CA LEU A 134 14.94 -11.52 12.78
C LEU A 134 14.22 -12.04 14.03
N ARG A 135 14.72 -13.13 14.63
CA ARG A 135 14.19 -13.69 15.89
C ARG A 135 14.70 -12.97 17.14
N THR A 136 15.64 -12.04 17.00
CA THR A 136 16.16 -11.26 18.14
C THR A 136 15.31 -10.02 18.38
N PRO A 137 15.15 -9.56 19.65
CA PRO A 137 14.38 -8.36 19.96
C PRO A 137 14.81 -7.13 19.16
N GLU A 138 16.10 -6.99 18.82
CA GLU A 138 16.66 -5.88 18.05
C GLU A 138 16.12 -5.77 16.61
N TYR A 139 15.46 -6.82 16.11
CA TYR A 139 14.86 -6.90 14.78
C TYR A 139 13.33 -6.99 14.82
N SER A 140 12.70 -6.67 15.95
CA SER A 140 11.26 -6.44 16.01
C SER A 140 10.86 -5.29 15.07
N ILE A 141 9.61 -5.25 14.59
CA ILE A 141 9.16 -4.22 13.65
C ILE A 141 9.44 -2.80 14.16
N LYS A 142 9.19 -2.49 15.44
CA LYS A 142 9.49 -1.15 15.98
C LYS A 142 10.99 -0.87 15.96
N ASN A 143 11.83 -1.86 16.24
CA ASN A 143 13.29 -1.70 16.18
C ASN A 143 13.83 -1.58 14.75
N LEU A 144 13.20 -2.23 13.77
CA LEU A 144 13.52 -2.02 12.35
C LEU A 144 13.22 -0.59 11.90
N LEU A 145 12.09 -0.02 12.31
CA LEU A 145 11.75 1.39 12.05
C LEU A 145 12.78 2.34 12.68
N ARG A 146 13.16 2.09 13.96
CA ARG A 146 14.21 2.86 14.64
C ARG A 146 15.56 2.76 13.94
N LYS A 147 15.96 1.55 13.54
CA LYS A 147 17.23 1.28 12.84
C LYS A 147 17.35 2.09 11.55
N MET A 148 16.23 2.34 10.88
CA MET A 148 16.17 3.12 9.64
C MET A 148 15.89 4.62 9.84
N ASN A 149 15.95 5.10 11.09
CA ASN A 149 15.70 6.51 11.42
C ASN A 149 14.34 7.00 10.90
N VAL A 150 13.31 6.16 10.98
CA VAL A 150 11.95 6.53 10.60
C VAL A 150 11.39 7.50 11.64
N HIS A 151 10.93 8.66 11.18
CA HIS A 151 10.30 9.66 12.02
C HIS A 151 8.79 9.51 12.07
N THR A 152 8.15 9.26 10.92
CA THR A 152 6.69 9.12 10.80
C THR A 152 6.36 8.10 9.72
N VAL A 153 5.29 7.34 9.93
CA VAL A 153 4.68 6.44 8.95
C VAL A 153 3.21 6.82 8.80
N CYS A 154 2.75 6.96 7.56
CA CYS A 154 1.33 7.04 7.25
C CYS A 154 0.91 5.74 6.55
N THR A 155 0.05 4.97 7.19
CA THR A 155 -0.57 3.77 6.60
C THR A 155 -1.72 4.17 5.69
N THR A 156 -2.24 3.22 4.92
CA THR A 156 -3.39 3.44 4.04
C THR A 156 -4.56 2.60 4.55
N ASP A 157 -5.64 3.26 4.96
CA ASP A 157 -6.73 2.63 5.72
C ASP A 157 -8.09 2.96 5.08
N ASP A 158 -9.01 1.99 5.13
CA ASP A 158 -10.35 2.13 4.56
C ASP A 158 -11.27 2.92 5.53
N PRO A 159 -12.22 3.75 5.04
CA PRO A 159 -13.21 4.45 5.87
C PRO A 159 -13.91 3.59 6.94
N ILE A 160 -14.09 2.28 6.70
CA ILE A 160 -14.75 1.37 7.65
C ILE A 160 -13.80 0.82 8.73
N ASP A 161 -12.50 1.04 8.61
CA ASP A 161 -11.52 0.51 9.54
C ASP A 161 -11.66 1.12 10.94
N SER A 162 -11.46 0.27 11.96
CA SER A 162 -11.59 0.67 13.36
C SER A 162 -10.43 1.53 13.86
N LEU A 163 -9.33 1.62 13.12
CA LEU A 163 -8.08 2.30 13.51
C LEU A 163 -7.57 1.90 14.90
N GLN A 164 -7.93 0.71 15.39
CA GLN A 164 -7.66 0.28 16.76
C GLN A 164 -6.17 0.22 17.08
N PHE A 165 -5.35 -0.14 16.09
CA PHE A 165 -3.90 -0.28 16.26
C PHE A 165 -3.20 1.09 16.28
N HIS A 166 -3.69 2.08 15.53
CA HIS A 166 -3.23 3.47 15.64
C HIS A 166 -3.53 4.03 17.03
N GLN A 167 -4.75 3.79 17.53
CA GLN A 167 -5.15 4.18 18.89
C GLN A 167 -4.30 3.49 19.96
N GLN A 168 -4.03 2.20 19.79
CA GLN A 168 -3.15 1.45 20.67
C GLN A 168 -1.74 2.05 20.68
N LEU A 169 -1.13 2.25 19.52
CA LEU A 169 0.22 2.81 19.40
C LEU A 169 0.34 4.21 20.01
N LYS A 170 -0.68 5.06 19.81
CA LYS A 170 -0.79 6.37 20.45
C LYS A 170 -0.91 6.26 21.97
N LYS A 171 -1.72 5.33 22.47
CA LYS A 171 -1.89 5.07 23.92
C LYS A 171 -0.61 4.53 24.56
N ASP A 172 0.09 3.63 23.87
CA ASP A 172 1.36 3.05 24.27
C ASP A 172 2.51 4.05 24.18
N LYS A 173 2.25 5.25 23.64
CA LYS A 173 3.22 6.34 23.44
C LYS A 173 4.43 5.89 22.64
N PHE A 174 4.20 5.06 21.61
CA PHE A 174 5.25 4.74 20.65
C PHE A 174 5.74 6.03 19.99
N GLU A 175 7.05 6.24 19.97
CA GLU A 175 7.65 7.53 19.66
C GLU A 175 7.66 7.87 18.17
N ILE A 176 7.52 6.87 17.29
CA ILE A 176 7.34 7.03 15.86
C ILE A 176 5.83 7.08 15.60
N PRO A 177 5.25 8.23 15.18
CA PRO A 177 3.84 8.32 14.89
C PRO A 177 3.49 7.40 13.71
N ILE A 178 2.55 6.49 13.95
CA ILE A 178 1.90 5.68 12.93
C ILE A 178 0.51 6.30 12.73
N LEU A 179 0.34 7.02 11.63
CA LEU A 179 -0.86 7.81 11.33
C LEU A 179 -1.66 7.12 10.22
N PRO A 180 -3.00 7.17 10.23
CA PRO A 180 -3.80 6.66 9.14
C PRO A 180 -3.86 7.67 7.98
N ALA A 181 -3.99 7.17 6.76
CA ALA A 181 -4.41 7.93 5.58
C ALA A 181 -5.76 7.40 5.09
N TYR A 182 -6.69 8.29 4.78
CA TYR A 182 -8.07 7.95 4.43
C TYR A 182 -8.18 7.55 2.96
N ARG A 183 -8.49 6.28 2.65
CA ARG A 183 -8.62 5.79 1.28
C ARG A 183 -10.02 5.28 0.95
N PRO A 184 -10.92 6.12 0.40
CA PRO A 184 -12.31 5.77 0.16
C PRO A 184 -12.56 5.12 -1.22
N ASP A 185 -11.61 4.34 -1.75
CA ASP A 185 -11.72 3.72 -3.08
C ASP A 185 -12.96 2.84 -3.20
N VAL A 186 -13.22 1.98 -2.21
CA VAL A 186 -14.38 1.08 -2.21
C VAL A 186 -15.70 1.85 -2.03
N ALA A 187 -15.67 2.95 -1.28
CA ALA A 187 -16.84 3.78 -1.01
C ALA A 187 -17.43 4.44 -2.26
N MET A 188 -16.60 4.70 -3.27
CA MET A 188 -17.02 5.30 -4.53
C MET A 188 -17.09 4.30 -5.69
N ASN A 189 -16.94 2.99 -5.45
CA ASN A 189 -16.89 2.00 -6.51
C ASN A 189 -18.21 1.18 -6.65
N PRO A 190 -19.12 1.58 -7.57
CA PRO A 190 -20.35 0.84 -7.83
C PRO A 190 -20.23 -0.23 -8.92
N ASP A 191 -19.02 -0.61 -9.37
CA ASP A 191 -18.81 -1.54 -10.50
C ASP A 191 -19.45 -2.92 -10.29
N ASN A 192 -19.59 -3.32 -9.02
CA ASN A 192 -20.35 -4.50 -8.63
C ASN A 192 -21.37 -4.12 -7.56
N VAL A 193 -22.64 -4.05 -7.95
CA VAL A 193 -23.74 -3.60 -7.07
C VAL A 193 -23.87 -4.43 -5.79
N VAL A 194 -23.60 -5.73 -5.86
CA VAL A 194 -23.66 -6.62 -4.68
C VAL A 194 -22.56 -6.29 -3.69
N ASN A 195 -21.33 -6.10 -4.15
CA ASN A 195 -20.20 -5.71 -3.30
C ASN A 195 -20.36 -4.28 -2.78
N PHE A 196 -20.85 -3.36 -3.62
CA PHE A 196 -21.14 -1.99 -3.22
C PHE A 196 -22.17 -1.94 -2.08
N ASN A 197 -23.31 -2.63 -2.20
CA ASN A 197 -24.32 -2.67 -1.14
C ASN A 197 -23.82 -3.33 0.16
N LYS A 198 -22.96 -4.35 0.05
CA LYS A 198 -22.27 -4.91 1.23
C LYS A 198 -21.36 -3.87 1.89
N TYR A 199 -20.65 -3.07 1.11
CA TYR A 199 -19.81 -2.00 1.62
C TYR A 199 -20.63 -0.88 2.27
N VAL A 200 -21.74 -0.46 1.66
CA VAL A 200 -22.67 0.52 2.28
C VAL A 200 -23.18 0.02 3.63
N ALA A 201 -23.54 -1.27 3.74
CA ALA A 201 -23.91 -1.86 5.03
C ALA A 201 -22.76 -1.84 6.05
N ALA A 202 -21.52 -2.08 5.62
CA ALA A 202 -20.35 -1.98 6.48
C ALA A 202 -20.09 -0.54 6.95
N VAL A 203 -20.28 0.46 6.07
CA VAL A 203 -20.22 1.88 6.43
C VAL A 203 -21.29 2.23 7.47
N ALA A 204 -22.52 1.73 7.33
CA ALA A 204 -23.58 1.92 8.33
C ALA A 204 -23.16 1.40 9.71
N ILE A 205 -22.55 0.21 9.75
CA ILE A 205 -22.06 -0.41 11.00
C ILE A 205 -20.90 0.40 11.59
N ALA A 206 -19.91 0.77 10.78
CA ALA A 206 -18.70 1.47 11.24
C ALA A 206 -18.99 2.91 11.72
N SER A 207 -19.96 3.58 11.10
CA SER A 207 -20.40 4.94 11.47
C SER A 207 -21.51 4.96 12.53
N ASN A 208 -22.15 3.82 12.79
CA ASN A 208 -23.38 3.74 13.59
C ASN A 208 -24.48 4.68 13.07
N VAL A 209 -24.56 4.86 11.75
CA VAL A 209 -25.57 5.66 11.04
C VAL A 209 -26.43 4.73 10.20
N LYS A 210 -27.76 4.86 10.31
CA LYS A 210 -28.68 4.14 9.42
C LYS A 210 -28.69 4.80 8.04
N ILE A 211 -28.36 4.05 7.00
CA ILE A 211 -28.32 4.55 5.62
C ILE A 211 -29.57 4.11 4.86
N ASN A 212 -30.47 5.04 4.55
CA ASN A 212 -31.68 4.77 3.75
C ASN A 212 -31.67 5.50 2.39
N ASN A 213 -30.83 6.52 2.25
CA ASN A 213 -30.70 7.34 1.05
C ASN A 213 -29.25 7.85 0.91
N PHE A 214 -28.99 8.60 -0.17
CA PHE A 214 -27.65 9.11 -0.46
C PHE A 214 -27.14 10.11 0.60
N ASP A 215 -28.01 10.96 1.12
CA ASP A 215 -27.63 11.98 2.11
C ASP A 215 -27.20 11.32 3.43
N ASP A 216 -27.87 10.22 3.83
CA ASP A 216 -27.45 9.39 4.96
C ASP A 216 -26.07 8.75 4.70
N TYR A 217 -25.81 8.28 3.46
CA TYR A 217 -24.54 7.66 3.09
C TYR A 217 -23.37 8.65 3.16
N ILE A 218 -23.54 9.84 2.59
CA ILE A 218 -22.55 10.92 2.65
C ILE A 218 -22.33 11.36 4.10
N SER A 219 -23.39 11.47 4.91
CA SER A 219 -23.26 11.79 6.35
C SER A 219 -22.50 10.71 7.11
N ALA A 220 -22.73 9.43 6.81
CA ALA A 220 -22.02 8.31 7.40
C ALA A 220 -20.53 8.32 7.02
N LEU A 221 -20.19 8.56 5.76
CA LEU A 221 -18.80 8.69 5.30
C LEU A 221 -18.12 9.92 5.91
N LYS A 222 -18.81 11.06 6.02
CA LYS A 222 -18.26 12.26 6.71
C LYS A 222 -17.98 11.97 8.17
N ASN A 223 -18.85 11.23 8.85
CA ASN A 223 -18.60 10.78 10.22
C ASN A 223 -17.30 9.94 10.32
N ARG A 224 -17.05 9.04 9.36
CA ARG A 224 -15.80 8.27 9.30
C ARG A 224 -14.59 9.16 8.98
N HIS A 225 -14.72 10.13 8.08
CA HIS A 225 -13.67 11.12 7.80
C HIS A 225 -13.29 11.93 9.05
N ASP A 226 -14.28 12.41 9.80
CA ASP A 226 -14.07 13.11 11.07
C ASP A 226 -13.39 12.20 12.11
N TYR A 227 -13.78 10.92 12.18
CA TYR A 227 -13.14 9.92 13.03
C TYR A 227 -11.66 9.71 12.68
N PHE A 228 -11.30 9.71 11.39
CA PHE A 228 -9.91 9.66 10.96
C PHE A 228 -9.14 10.90 11.41
N ALA A 229 -9.74 12.09 11.34
CA ALA A 229 -9.15 13.33 11.83
C ALA A 229 -8.84 13.27 13.34
N GLU A 230 -9.77 12.74 14.14
CA GLU A 230 -9.59 12.53 15.59
C GLU A 230 -8.41 11.59 15.90
N ASN A 231 -8.14 10.65 14.98
CA ASN A 231 -7.02 9.71 15.05
C ASN A 231 -5.73 10.21 14.40
N GLY A 232 -5.68 11.50 14.00
CA GLY A 232 -4.47 12.16 13.54
C GLY A 232 -4.19 12.03 12.05
N CYS A 233 -5.17 11.58 11.26
CA CYS A 233 -5.11 11.61 9.81
C CYS A 233 -4.87 13.05 9.30
N LYS A 234 -4.05 13.17 8.24
CA LYS A 234 -3.74 14.43 7.55
C LYS A 234 -3.70 14.30 6.04
N VAL A 235 -3.92 13.10 5.52
CA VAL A 235 -3.73 12.76 4.12
C VAL A 235 -4.84 11.82 3.69
N SER A 236 -5.40 12.05 2.50
CA SER A 236 -6.29 11.12 1.82
C SER A 236 -5.61 10.54 0.58
N ASP A 237 -5.97 9.32 0.23
CA ASP A 237 -5.47 8.62 -0.94
C ASP A 237 -6.62 8.12 -1.83
N HIS A 238 -6.43 8.21 -3.14
CA HIS A 238 -7.41 7.77 -4.14
C HIS A 238 -6.70 7.01 -5.26
N GLY A 239 -6.97 5.72 -5.37
CA GLY A 239 -6.47 4.87 -6.45
C GLY A 239 -7.44 4.84 -7.63
N LEU A 240 -7.13 5.56 -8.70
CA LEU A 240 -8.04 5.76 -9.83
C LEU A 240 -7.41 5.38 -11.17
N GLU A 241 -8.22 4.95 -12.14
CA GLU A 241 -7.77 4.80 -13.52
C GLU A 241 -7.48 6.18 -14.14
N HIS A 242 -8.39 7.12 -13.90
CA HIS A 242 -8.33 8.53 -14.25
C HIS A 242 -9.19 9.32 -13.28
N ILE A 243 -9.06 10.65 -13.26
CA ILE A 243 -9.92 11.52 -12.46
C ILE A 243 -11.33 11.52 -13.06
N TYR A 244 -12.34 11.33 -12.20
CA TYR A 244 -13.75 11.48 -12.57
C TYR A 244 -14.20 12.91 -12.25
N ALA A 245 -14.73 13.60 -13.26
CA ALA A 245 -15.15 15.00 -13.18
C ALA A 245 -16.34 15.29 -14.12
N GLU A 246 -17.30 14.37 -14.17
CA GLU A 246 -18.54 14.55 -14.94
C GLU A 246 -19.47 15.55 -14.27
N ASP A 247 -20.25 16.29 -15.08
CA ASP A 247 -21.33 17.14 -14.58
C ASP A 247 -22.49 16.29 -14.03
N TYR A 248 -23.06 16.71 -12.91
CA TYR A 248 -24.20 16.06 -12.27
C TYR A 248 -25.05 17.06 -11.48
N THR A 249 -26.28 16.66 -11.18
CA THR A 249 -27.17 17.30 -10.21
C THR A 249 -27.35 16.39 -8.98
N ASP A 250 -27.64 16.98 -7.82
CA ASP A 250 -27.88 16.19 -6.60
C ASP A 250 -29.07 15.21 -6.75
N GLU A 251 -30.06 15.56 -7.57
CA GLU A 251 -31.21 14.68 -7.86
C GLU A 251 -30.78 13.43 -8.66
N GLU A 252 -29.91 13.60 -9.67
CA GLU A 252 -29.37 12.47 -10.43
C GLU A 252 -28.58 11.52 -9.54
N ILE A 253 -27.71 12.04 -8.67
CA ILE A 253 -26.91 11.21 -7.76
C ILE A 253 -27.79 10.48 -6.74
N ARG A 254 -28.82 11.15 -6.19
CA ARG A 254 -29.81 10.50 -5.31
C ARG A 254 -30.55 9.36 -6.01
N ASN A 255 -30.94 9.56 -7.26
CA ASN A 255 -31.60 8.52 -8.06
C ASN A 255 -30.64 7.35 -8.36
N ILE A 256 -29.40 7.63 -8.74
CA ILE A 256 -28.36 6.61 -8.98
C ILE A 256 -28.15 5.76 -7.72
N PHE A 257 -28.01 6.38 -6.55
CA PHE A 257 -27.84 5.65 -5.30
C PHE A 257 -29.08 4.79 -4.95
N ALA A 258 -30.29 5.30 -5.19
CA ALA A 258 -31.52 4.53 -4.98
C ALA A 258 -31.60 3.30 -5.91
N THR A 259 -31.20 3.44 -7.18
CA THR A 259 -31.06 2.31 -8.13
C THR A 259 -30.08 1.27 -7.59
N LEU A 260 -28.89 1.69 -7.14
CA LEU A 260 -27.90 0.79 -6.55
C LEU A 260 -28.44 0.05 -5.31
N GLN A 261 -29.12 0.75 -4.40
CA GLN A 261 -29.73 0.15 -3.20
C GLN A 261 -30.80 -0.92 -3.52
N ASN A 262 -31.52 -0.77 -4.64
CA ASN A 262 -32.47 -1.78 -5.13
C ASN A 262 -31.79 -3.00 -5.76
N GLY A 263 -30.45 -3.01 -5.85
CA GLY A 263 -29.68 -4.08 -6.46
C GLY A 263 -29.63 -4.00 -7.99
N GLU A 264 -30.00 -2.85 -8.56
CA GLU A 264 -30.02 -2.63 -10.00
C GLU A 264 -28.67 -2.06 -10.49
N GLU A 265 -28.27 -2.46 -11.69
CA GLU A 265 -27.06 -1.94 -12.34
C GLU A 265 -27.29 -0.52 -12.89
N ILE A 266 -26.21 0.26 -12.95
CA ILE A 266 -26.21 1.62 -13.50
C ILE A 266 -25.37 1.67 -14.78
N SER A 267 -25.68 2.62 -15.65
CA SER A 267 -24.89 2.85 -16.86
C SER A 267 -23.48 3.37 -16.54
N LEU A 268 -22.56 3.24 -17.50
CA LEU A 268 -21.20 3.79 -17.36
C LEU A 268 -21.19 5.30 -17.07
N SER A 269 -22.08 6.05 -17.72
CA SER A 269 -22.23 7.51 -17.48
C SER A 269 -22.65 7.78 -16.03
N GLN A 270 -23.62 7.04 -15.51
CA GLN A 270 -24.08 7.17 -14.12
C GLN A 270 -22.98 6.76 -13.13
N ASN A 271 -22.18 5.74 -13.44
CA ASN A 271 -21.03 5.34 -12.63
C ASN A 271 -20.01 6.48 -12.53
N HIS A 272 -19.66 7.11 -13.66
CA HIS A 272 -18.74 8.25 -13.66
C HIS A 272 -19.31 9.46 -12.90
N GLN A 273 -20.60 9.77 -13.05
CA GLN A 273 -21.26 10.83 -12.27
C GLN A 273 -21.22 10.54 -10.77
N PHE A 274 -21.52 9.30 -10.36
CA PHE A 274 -21.46 8.88 -8.96
C PHE A 274 -20.04 9.04 -8.38
N ARG A 275 -19.02 8.56 -9.09
CA ARG A 275 -17.61 8.72 -8.69
C ARG A 275 -17.21 10.20 -8.60
N SER A 276 -17.63 11.02 -9.56
CA SER A 276 -17.36 12.46 -9.58
C SER A 276 -17.96 13.16 -8.35
N ALA A 277 -19.20 12.83 -8.00
CA ALA A 277 -19.87 13.39 -6.82
C ALA A 277 -19.18 13.05 -5.51
N LEU A 278 -18.77 11.79 -5.33
CA LEU A 278 -18.05 11.34 -4.14
C LEU A 278 -16.67 12.00 -4.03
N LEU A 279 -15.92 12.07 -5.13
CA LEU A 279 -14.63 12.76 -5.17
C LEU A 279 -14.75 14.24 -4.78
N TYR A 280 -15.79 14.93 -5.25
CA TYR A 280 -16.07 16.31 -4.88
C TYR A 280 -16.32 16.46 -3.37
N HIS A 281 -17.16 15.59 -2.79
CA HIS A 281 -17.40 15.59 -1.35
C HIS A 281 -16.12 15.35 -0.55
N PHE A 282 -15.31 14.36 -0.94
CA PHE A 282 -14.04 14.05 -0.28
C PHE A 282 -13.07 15.23 -0.33
N ALA A 283 -12.90 15.86 -1.50
CA ALA A 283 -12.06 17.04 -1.65
C ALA A 283 -12.53 18.21 -0.75
N GLY A 284 -13.84 18.43 -0.63
CA GLY A 284 -14.41 19.43 0.26
C GLY A 284 -14.11 19.16 1.74
N TRP A 285 -14.16 17.91 2.17
CA TRP A 285 -13.85 17.50 3.55
C TRP A 285 -12.36 17.57 3.85
N ASP A 286 -11.52 17.18 2.90
CA ASP A 286 -10.07 17.30 3.01
C ASP A 286 -9.67 18.77 3.14
N PHE A 287 -10.28 19.66 2.36
CA PHE A 287 -10.10 21.10 2.51
C PHE A 287 -10.56 21.60 3.89
N GLU A 288 -11.73 21.17 4.38
CA GLU A 288 -12.23 21.52 5.73
C GLU A 288 -11.22 21.15 6.83
N LYS A 289 -10.53 20.00 6.71
CA LYS A 289 -9.54 19.52 7.69
C LYS A 289 -8.10 19.96 7.41
N GLY A 290 -7.85 20.64 6.29
CA GLY A 290 -6.50 20.98 5.84
C GLY A 290 -5.65 19.77 5.50
N TRP A 291 -6.25 18.72 4.97
CA TRP A 291 -5.57 17.50 4.54
C TRP A 291 -4.94 17.65 3.15
N ILE A 292 -3.89 16.86 2.93
CA ILE A 292 -3.29 16.68 1.60
C ILE A 292 -4.10 15.60 0.88
N GLN A 293 -4.51 15.86 -0.36
CA GLN A 293 -5.21 14.88 -1.18
C GLN A 293 -4.25 14.26 -2.21
N GLN A 294 -4.13 12.93 -2.20
CA GLN A 294 -3.30 12.17 -3.12
C GLN A 294 -4.16 11.49 -4.20
N TYR A 295 -3.74 11.62 -5.45
CA TYR A 295 -4.35 10.91 -6.58
C TYR A 295 -3.32 10.00 -7.24
N HIS A 296 -3.51 8.69 -7.10
CA HIS A 296 -2.72 7.66 -7.78
C HIS A 296 -3.44 7.22 -9.05
N LEU A 297 -3.00 7.73 -10.19
CA LEU A 297 -3.68 7.60 -11.47
C LEU A 297 -3.03 6.56 -12.40
N GLY A 298 -3.85 5.89 -13.21
CA GLY A 298 -3.39 5.17 -14.40
C GLY A 298 -3.11 3.68 -14.22
N ALA A 299 -3.45 3.07 -13.09
CA ALA A 299 -3.34 1.62 -12.94
C ALA A 299 -4.45 0.91 -13.72
N ILE A 300 -4.11 -0.07 -14.56
CA ILE A 300 -5.06 -1.07 -15.06
C ILE A 300 -4.92 -2.34 -14.22
N ARG A 301 -6.00 -2.71 -13.54
CA ARG A 301 -5.95 -3.72 -12.48
C ARG A 301 -6.49 -5.07 -12.94
N ASN A 302 -6.05 -6.13 -12.26
CA ASN A 302 -6.62 -7.46 -12.38
C ASN A 302 -6.59 -8.05 -13.82
N ASN A 303 -5.53 -7.76 -14.57
CA ASN A 303 -5.41 -8.14 -16.00
C ASN A 303 -5.43 -9.66 -16.26
N ASN A 304 -5.21 -10.48 -15.23
CA ASN A 304 -5.20 -11.94 -15.33
C ASN A 304 -6.40 -12.55 -14.60
N THR A 305 -7.52 -12.74 -15.31
CA THR A 305 -8.77 -13.26 -14.74
C THR A 305 -8.60 -14.62 -14.07
N ARG A 306 -7.79 -15.52 -14.65
CA ARG A 306 -7.57 -16.86 -14.06
C ARG A 306 -6.95 -16.76 -12.68
N LEU A 307 -5.94 -15.90 -12.51
CA LEU A 307 -5.25 -15.74 -11.23
C LEU A 307 -5.98 -14.80 -10.27
N LEU A 308 -6.77 -13.85 -10.78
CA LEU A 308 -7.71 -13.11 -9.95
C LEU A 308 -8.67 -14.05 -9.20
N THR A 309 -9.24 -15.04 -9.91
CA THR A 309 -10.14 -16.03 -9.30
C THR A 309 -9.44 -16.92 -8.26
N GLN A 310 -8.14 -17.18 -8.41
CA GLN A 310 -7.38 -18.08 -7.55
C GLN A 310 -6.73 -17.39 -6.35
N LEU A 311 -6.21 -16.17 -6.56
CA LEU A 311 -5.33 -15.46 -5.63
C LEU A 311 -5.94 -14.15 -5.11
N GLY A 312 -6.98 -13.62 -5.78
CA GLY A 312 -7.54 -12.31 -5.47
C GLY A 312 -6.73 -11.13 -6.05
N PRO A 313 -7.17 -9.89 -5.77
CA PRO A 313 -6.50 -8.67 -6.20
C PRO A 313 -5.12 -8.47 -5.53
N ASP A 314 -4.35 -7.49 -5.99
CA ASP A 314 -3.06 -7.09 -5.41
C ASP A 314 -2.00 -8.20 -5.36
N THR A 315 -2.12 -9.17 -6.27
CA THR A 315 -1.20 -10.32 -6.37
C THR A 315 -0.24 -10.22 -7.55
N GLY A 316 0.08 -9.01 -8.00
CA GLY A 316 1.13 -8.75 -9.01
C GLY A 316 0.71 -8.89 -10.48
N TRP A 317 -0.59 -8.75 -10.76
CA TRP A 317 -1.18 -8.80 -12.12
C TRP A 317 -1.70 -7.44 -12.62
N ASP A 318 -1.39 -6.37 -11.88
CA ASP A 318 -1.70 -4.99 -12.26
C ASP A 318 -0.59 -4.41 -13.15
N SER A 319 -0.95 -3.49 -14.04
CA SER A 319 0.01 -2.85 -14.93
C SER A 319 -0.33 -1.39 -15.21
N ILE A 320 0.46 -0.75 -16.07
CA ILE A 320 0.30 0.66 -16.43
C ILE A 320 -0.77 0.73 -17.54
N GLY A 321 -1.85 1.45 -17.29
CA GLY A 321 -2.87 1.78 -18.30
C GLY A 321 -2.53 3.06 -19.08
N ASP A 322 -3.32 3.36 -20.09
CA ASP A 322 -3.16 4.50 -21.01
C ASP A 322 -4.37 5.47 -20.99
N PHE A 323 -5.09 5.50 -19.86
CA PHE A 323 -6.27 6.35 -19.68
C PHE A 323 -5.94 7.85 -19.88
N PRO A 324 -6.74 8.61 -20.65
CA PRO A 324 -6.56 10.05 -20.80
C PRO A 324 -6.71 10.79 -19.47
N GLN A 325 -5.65 11.48 -19.03
CA GLN A 325 -5.66 12.20 -17.74
C GLN A 325 -5.99 13.68 -17.88
N ALA A 326 -5.50 14.32 -18.95
CA ALA A 326 -5.48 15.78 -19.06
C ALA A 326 -6.88 16.41 -19.06
N LYS A 327 -7.84 15.81 -19.78
CA LYS A 327 -9.18 16.40 -19.95
C LYS A 327 -9.94 16.53 -18.63
N SER A 328 -9.93 15.49 -17.79
CA SER A 328 -10.64 15.49 -16.51
C SER A 328 -9.93 16.29 -15.41
N LEU A 329 -8.65 16.60 -15.60
CA LEU A 329 -7.84 17.43 -14.68
C LEU A 329 -7.85 18.92 -15.03
N SER A 330 -8.42 19.32 -16.17
CA SER A 330 -8.34 20.69 -16.72
C SER A 330 -9.48 21.60 -16.29
#